data_AF-A0A2V6K4Q6-F1
#
_entry.id   AF-A0A2V6K4Q6-F1
#
_cell.length_a   1.000
_cell.length_b   1.000
_cell.length_c   1.000
_cell.angle_alpha   90.00
_cell.angle_beta   90.00
_cell.angle_gamma   90.00
#
_symmetry.space_group_name_H-M   'P 1'
#
loop_
_entity.id
_entity.type
_entity.pdbx_description
1 polymer ?
#
loop_
_entity_poly.entity_id
_entity_poly.type
_entity_poly.pdbx_seq_one_letter_code
_entity_poly.pdbx_strand_id
1 'polypeptide(L)'
;DSRTSSGCYAGLSYSTDNGATWHASQPLCSGHGTNFGDPIVVYNARLGMWFAGDLATGCGGQGIGVWTSPDGITWTTGACAHNGTQDDRESMWVDNNPTSPFYGRMYISYNDFNIGGGALYVVYSDNGTTWTPVQLNAGFIRDIQMTGDLQGSGRVYVAAMNEGGGGLTTRQNVMYRSTDGGVTWASSNAGSSFQAPGRTTCTANSYFACMFGTN
;
A
#
# COMPACT_ATOMS: atom_id res chain seq x y z
N ASP A 1 14.74 15.49 5.32
CA ASP A 1 14.50 14.92 6.65
C ASP A 1 13.14 15.39 7.12
N SER A 2 12.21 14.45 7.34
CA SER A 2 10.81 14.74 7.66
C SER A 2 10.60 15.27 9.08
N ARG A 3 11.63 15.30 9.94
CA ARG A 3 11.51 15.72 11.36
C ARG A 3 10.88 17.09 11.58
N THR A 4 10.91 17.99 10.60
CA THR A 4 10.31 19.33 10.68
C THR A 4 9.40 19.67 9.49
N SER A 5 9.16 18.72 8.58
CA SER A 5 8.32 18.99 7.42
C SER A 5 6.85 18.90 7.82
N SER A 6 6.01 19.84 7.42
CA SER A 6 4.56 19.79 7.66
C SER A 6 3.80 18.97 6.61
N GLY A 7 4.51 18.43 5.62
CA GLY A 7 3.99 17.57 4.55
C GLY A 7 5.10 17.21 3.55
N CYS A 8 4.78 16.46 2.50
CA CYS A 8 5.76 16.02 1.50
C CYS A 8 6.90 15.19 2.10
N TYR A 9 6.54 14.17 2.86
CA TYR A 9 7.47 13.31 3.59
C TYR A 9 8.26 12.38 2.69
N ALA A 10 7.68 11.97 1.56
CA ALA A 10 8.30 11.06 0.62
C ALA A 10 8.69 11.71 -0.71
N GLY A 11 9.69 11.10 -1.33
CA GLY A 11 10.25 11.51 -2.61
C GLY A 11 11.03 10.36 -3.24
N LEU A 12 11.35 10.52 -4.52
CA LEU A 12 12.00 9.50 -5.32
C LEU A 12 13.50 9.77 -5.44
N SER A 13 14.28 8.70 -5.40
CA SER A 13 15.71 8.70 -5.74
C SER A 13 15.98 7.59 -6.75
N TYR A 14 16.92 7.83 -7.65
CA TYR A 14 17.27 6.87 -8.70
C TYR A 14 18.79 6.69 -8.77
N SER A 15 19.19 5.57 -9.36
CA SER A 15 20.58 5.23 -9.68
C SER A 15 20.62 4.65 -11.09
N THR A 16 21.63 5.04 -11.87
CA THR A 16 21.90 4.50 -13.21
C THR A 16 23.20 3.68 -13.27
N ASP A 17 23.82 3.45 -12.11
CA ASP A 17 25.13 2.82 -11.96
C ASP A 17 25.13 1.64 -10.97
N ASN A 18 24.05 0.85 -11.00
CA ASN A 18 23.84 -0.33 -10.15
C ASN A 18 23.85 -0.01 -8.64
N GLY A 19 23.35 1.17 -8.26
CA GLY A 19 23.23 1.60 -6.87
C GLY A 19 24.51 2.16 -6.27
N ALA A 20 25.55 2.41 -7.08
CA ALA A 20 26.81 2.99 -6.61
C ALA A 20 26.64 4.48 -6.24
N THR A 21 25.86 5.23 -7.01
CA THR A 21 25.46 6.60 -6.71
C THR A 21 23.94 6.78 -6.81
N TRP A 22 23.42 7.73 -6.04
CA TRP A 22 22.00 8.03 -5.94
C TRP A 22 21.75 9.51 -6.18
N HIS A 23 20.74 9.79 -7.00
CA HIS A 23 20.28 11.12 -7.33
C HIS A 23 18.85 11.29 -6.84
N ALA A 24 18.61 12.32 -6.02
CA ALA A 24 17.24 12.73 -5.71
C ALA A 24 16.56 13.25 -6.98
N SER A 25 15.32 12.83 -7.23
CA SER A 25 14.48 13.30 -8.33
C SER A 25 13.43 14.25 -7.77
N GLN A 26 12.18 13.80 -7.65
CA GLN A 26 11.04 14.62 -7.27
C GLN A 26 10.42 14.20 -5.93
N PRO A 27 9.91 15.16 -5.13
CA PRO A 27 8.93 14.87 -4.11
C PRO A 27 7.62 14.38 -4.75
N LEU A 28 6.98 13.38 -4.15
CA LEU A 28 5.66 12.88 -4.58
C LEU A 28 4.54 13.83 -4.12
N CYS A 29 4.60 15.11 -4.47
CA CYS A 29 3.63 16.12 -4.04
C CYS A 29 2.99 16.85 -5.22
N SER A 30 3.82 17.33 -6.15
CA SER A 30 3.35 18.14 -7.27
C SER A 30 2.21 17.45 -8.03
N GLY A 31 1.10 18.16 -8.21
CA GLY A 31 -0.10 17.68 -8.91
C GLY A 31 -1.16 16.98 -8.05
N HIS A 32 -0.78 16.36 -6.92
CA HIS A 32 -1.74 15.80 -5.94
C HIS A 32 -1.70 16.55 -4.60
N GLY A 33 -1.18 17.77 -4.58
CA GLY A 33 -1.12 18.63 -3.38
C GLY A 33 0.03 18.25 -2.45
N THR A 34 -0.28 17.96 -1.20
CA THR A 34 0.68 17.54 -0.17
C THR A 34 0.60 16.02 0.00
N ASN A 35 1.73 15.35 0.17
CA ASN A 35 1.75 13.94 0.59
C ASN A 35 1.95 13.75 2.09
N PHE A 36 1.43 12.62 2.60
CA PHE A 36 1.43 12.22 4.00
C PHE A 36 2.20 10.92 4.28
N GLY A 37 2.82 10.30 3.28
CA GLY A 37 3.68 9.13 3.46
C GLY A 37 3.07 7.84 2.93
N ASP A 38 3.73 6.73 3.26
CA ASP A 38 3.47 5.39 2.73
C ASP A 38 3.76 5.23 1.22
N PRO A 39 4.98 5.61 0.76
CA PRO A 39 5.29 5.58 -0.65
C PRO A 39 5.30 4.16 -1.21
N ILE A 40 4.65 4.00 -2.37
CA ILE A 40 4.62 2.78 -3.18
C ILE A 40 5.26 3.04 -4.54
N VAL A 41 5.94 2.04 -5.12
CA VAL A 41 6.50 2.12 -6.47
C VAL A 41 6.58 0.76 -7.13
N VAL A 42 6.19 0.69 -8.41
CA VAL A 42 6.32 -0.49 -9.27
C VAL A 42 6.70 -0.10 -10.70
N TYR A 43 7.31 -1.02 -11.44
CA TYR A 43 7.46 -0.91 -12.89
C TYR A 43 6.46 -1.83 -13.58
N ASN A 44 5.61 -1.30 -14.46
CA ASN A 44 4.67 -2.08 -15.26
C ASN A 44 5.30 -2.44 -16.61
N ALA A 45 5.70 -3.70 -16.78
CA ALA A 45 6.39 -4.17 -17.98
C ALA A 45 5.49 -4.17 -19.23
N ARG A 46 4.17 -4.32 -19.07
CA ARG A 46 3.22 -4.27 -20.19
C ARG A 46 3.06 -2.86 -20.73
N LEU A 47 3.05 -1.87 -19.84
CA LEU A 47 2.93 -0.45 -20.20
C LEU A 47 4.27 0.22 -20.47
N GLY A 48 5.39 -0.43 -20.08
CA GLY A 48 6.73 0.14 -20.18
C GLY A 48 6.91 1.38 -19.29
N MET A 49 6.25 1.41 -18.13
CA MET A 49 6.11 2.64 -17.33
C MET A 49 6.21 2.35 -15.83
N TRP A 50 6.89 3.24 -15.12
CA TRP A 50 6.90 3.28 -13.65
C TRP A 50 5.63 3.93 -13.13
N PHE A 51 5.15 3.42 -12.00
CA PHE A 51 4.05 3.98 -11.22
C PHE A 51 4.53 4.13 -9.79
N ALA A 52 4.40 5.33 -9.24
CA ALA A 52 4.63 5.60 -7.83
C ALA A 52 3.36 6.19 -7.22
N GLY A 53 3.19 6.02 -5.92
CA GLY A 53 2.02 6.53 -5.21
C GLY A 53 2.34 6.85 -3.76
N ASP A 54 1.44 7.60 -3.15
CA ASP A 54 1.57 8.18 -1.82
C ASP A 54 0.18 8.63 -1.34
N LEU A 55 -0.03 8.71 -0.03
CA LEU A 55 -1.21 9.35 0.54
C LEU A 55 -1.16 10.84 0.24
N ALA A 56 -2.17 11.37 -0.45
CA ALA A 56 -2.15 12.71 -0.99
C ALA A 56 -3.45 13.49 -0.76
N THR A 57 -3.32 14.78 -0.46
CA THR A 57 -4.48 15.66 -0.21
C THR A 57 -5.35 15.89 -1.44
N GLY A 58 -4.75 15.86 -2.63
CA GLY A 58 -5.43 16.10 -3.90
C GLY A 58 -6.41 14.99 -4.30
N CYS A 59 -6.30 13.82 -3.67
CA CYS A 59 -7.16 12.67 -3.89
C CYS A 59 -8.21 12.53 -2.77
N GLY A 60 -8.92 13.62 -2.46
CA GLY A 60 -10.01 13.63 -1.49
C GLY A 60 -9.66 14.09 -0.07
N GLY A 61 -8.39 14.38 0.22
CA GLY A 61 -7.92 14.90 1.52
C GLY A 61 -6.83 14.03 2.15
N GLN A 62 -6.93 12.72 2.01
CA GLN A 62 -5.91 11.72 2.31
C GLN A 62 -6.34 10.44 1.59
N GLY A 63 -6.20 10.47 0.26
CA GLY A 63 -6.43 9.31 -0.60
C GLY A 63 -5.18 8.98 -1.40
N ILE A 64 -5.25 7.96 -2.26
CA ILE A 64 -4.04 7.44 -2.90
C ILE A 64 -3.81 8.15 -4.24
N GLY A 65 -2.81 9.02 -4.28
CA GLY A 65 -2.33 9.67 -5.50
C GLY A 65 -1.33 8.80 -6.26
N VAL A 66 -1.36 8.84 -7.59
CA VAL A 66 -0.40 8.12 -8.44
C VAL A 66 0.35 9.09 -9.35
N TRP A 67 1.63 8.82 -9.57
CA TRP A 67 2.52 9.45 -10.55
C TRP A 67 3.10 8.40 -11.48
N THR A 68 3.38 8.79 -12.72
CA THR A 68 3.94 7.89 -13.74
C THR A 68 5.26 8.41 -14.27
N SER A 69 6.12 7.51 -14.72
CA SER A 69 7.39 7.87 -15.34
C SER A 69 7.82 6.86 -16.39
N PRO A 70 8.24 7.30 -17.59
CA PRO A 70 8.77 6.39 -18.60
C PRO A 70 10.22 5.93 -18.31
N ASP A 71 10.97 6.66 -17.50
CA ASP A 71 12.41 6.49 -17.32
C ASP A 71 12.84 6.31 -15.84
N GLY A 72 11.91 6.43 -14.89
CA GLY A 72 12.17 6.42 -13.45
C GLY A 72 12.80 7.72 -12.93
N ILE A 73 12.98 8.72 -13.78
CA ILE A 73 13.70 9.96 -13.49
C ILE A 73 12.76 11.16 -13.61
N THR A 74 12.03 11.25 -14.73
CA THR A 74 11.07 12.29 -15.04
C THR A 74 9.68 11.77 -14.80
N TRP A 75 8.92 12.44 -13.95
CA TRP A 75 7.63 11.94 -13.50
C TRP A 75 6.52 12.95 -13.78
N THR A 76 5.32 12.42 -13.98
CA THR A 76 4.11 13.20 -14.27
C THR A 76 2.97 12.74 -13.36
N THR A 77 2.11 13.66 -12.96
CA THR A 77 0.90 13.36 -12.19
C THR A 77 -0.02 12.42 -12.95
N GLY A 78 -0.37 11.30 -12.33
CA GLY A 78 -1.34 10.32 -12.82
C GLY A 78 -2.73 10.50 -12.19
N ALA A 79 -3.58 9.50 -12.35
CA ALA A 79 -4.91 9.49 -11.71
C ALA A 79 -4.81 9.21 -10.21
N CYS A 80 -5.83 9.59 -9.44
CA CYS A 80 -6.01 9.04 -8.09
C CYS A 80 -6.41 7.57 -8.20
N ALA A 81 -5.70 6.69 -7.48
CA ALA A 81 -6.07 5.29 -7.35
C ALA A 81 -7.31 5.11 -6.47
N HIS A 82 -7.44 5.95 -5.45
CA HIS A 82 -8.64 6.08 -4.64
C HIS A 82 -8.81 7.54 -4.21
N ASN A 83 -10.07 8.01 -4.13
CA ASN A 83 -10.38 9.31 -3.55
C ASN A 83 -10.95 9.08 -2.15
N GLY A 84 -10.20 9.52 -1.13
CA GLY A 84 -10.50 9.25 0.27
C GLY A 84 -10.00 10.37 1.19
N THR A 85 -10.48 10.35 2.43
CA THR A 85 -10.12 11.33 3.47
C THR A 85 -9.28 10.74 4.60
N GLN A 86 -9.15 9.41 4.66
CA GLN A 86 -8.46 8.68 5.75
C GLN A 86 -7.95 7.31 5.26
N ASP A 87 -7.38 7.26 4.05
CA ASP A 87 -6.68 6.05 3.57
C ASP A 87 -5.31 5.94 4.27
N ASP A 88 -4.82 4.73 4.51
CA ASP A 88 -3.52 4.49 5.15
C ASP A 88 -2.96 3.09 4.80
N ARG A 89 -1.64 2.92 4.93
CA ARG A 89 -0.90 1.65 4.77
C ARG A 89 -0.94 1.04 3.39
N GLU A 90 -0.86 1.83 2.33
CA GLU A 90 -0.92 1.28 0.99
C GLU A 90 0.26 0.36 0.63
N SER A 91 -0.05 -0.72 -0.10
CA SER A 91 0.95 -1.62 -0.68
C SER A 91 0.61 -1.90 -2.14
N MET A 92 1.60 -1.82 -3.02
CA MET A 92 1.39 -1.96 -4.46
C MET A 92 2.11 -3.17 -5.05
N TRP A 93 1.44 -3.83 -5.99
CA TRP A 93 2.03 -4.89 -6.81
C TRP A 93 1.52 -4.81 -8.25
N VAL A 94 2.31 -5.33 -9.19
CA VAL A 94 1.95 -5.43 -10.61
C VAL A 94 2.25 -6.82 -11.13
N ASP A 95 1.30 -7.39 -11.88
CA ASP A 95 1.47 -8.67 -12.53
C ASP A 95 2.35 -8.54 -13.77
N ASN A 96 3.67 -8.64 -13.58
CA ASN A 96 4.61 -8.59 -14.69
C ASN A 96 4.87 -9.96 -15.34
N ASN A 97 4.10 -11.00 -15.05
CA ASN A 97 4.28 -12.29 -15.71
C ASN A 97 3.61 -12.28 -17.10
N PRO A 98 4.35 -12.40 -18.22
CA PRO A 98 3.76 -12.34 -19.57
C PRO A 98 2.79 -13.49 -19.90
N THR A 99 2.83 -14.57 -19.12
CA THR A 99 1.91 -15.72 -19.28
C THR A 99 0.66 -15.60 -18.43
N SER A 100 0.58 -14.61 -17.55
CA SER A 100 -0.60 -14.37 -16.73
C SER A 100 -1.79 -13.90 -17.57
N PRO A 101 -3.02 -14.39 -17.30
CA PRO A 101 -4.23 -13.84 -17.90
C PRO A 101 -4.48 -12.37 -17.51
N PHE A 102 -3.79 -11.85 -16.49
CA PHE A 102 -3.89 -10.47 -16.02
C PHE A 102 -2.56 -9.70 -16.16
N TYR A 103 -1.69 -10.10 -17.11
CA TYR A 103 -0.42 -9.45 -17.35
C TYR A 103 -0.58 -7.92 -17.48
N GLY A 104 0.19 -7.18 -16.68
CA GLY A 104 0.19 -5.73 -16.57
C GLY A 104 -0.87 -5.14 -15.63
N ARG A 105 -1.73 -5.94 -14.99
CA ARG A 105 -2.66 -5.42 -13.98
C ARG A 105 -1.89 -4.99 -12.73
N MET A 106 -2.21 -3.79 -12.26
CA MET A 106 -1.69 -3.21 -11.03
C MET A 106 -2.73 -3.28 -9.94
N TYR A 107 -2.28 -3.42 -8.71
CA TYR A 107 -3.11 -3.55 -7.52
C TYR A 107 -2.52 -2.70 -6.41
N ILE A 108 -3.37 -2.02 -5.65
CA ILE A 108 -3.00 -1.34 -4.40
C ILE A 108 -3.94 -1.81 -3.28
N SER A 109 -3.40 -2.39 -2.22
CA SER A 109 -4.12 -2.70 -0.98
C SER A 109 -3.96 -1.53 -0.03
N TYR A 110 -4.95 -1.28 0.84
CA TYR A 110 -4.93 -0.20 1.82
C TYR A 110 -6.04 -0.39 2.85
N ASN A 111 -5.96 0.34 3.97
CA ASN A 111 -7.06 0.52 4.90
C ASN A 111 -7.79 1.85 4.64
N ASP A 112 -9.13 1.83 4.57
CA ASP A 112 -9.97 3.04 4.55
C ASP A 112 -10.58 3.26 5.95
N PHE A 113 -10.04 4.22 6.70
CA PHE A 113 -10.50 4.52 8.06
C PHE A 113 -11.82 5.30 8.13
N ASN A 114 -12.37 5.74 7.00
CA ASN A 114 -13.73 6.30 6.95
C ASN A 114 -14.79 5.21 7.11
N ILE A 115 -14.45 3.95 6.82
CA ILE A 115 -15.38 2.82 6.81
C ILE A 115 -14.99 1.83 7.91
N GLY A 116 -15.91 1.56 8.84
CA GLY A 116 -15.75 0.49 9.84
C GLY A 116 -14.50 0.58 10.73
N GLY A 117 -13.90 1.78 10.85
CA GLY A 117 -12.68 2.02 11.61
C GLY A 117 -11.39 1.53 10.92
N GLY A 118 -11.41 1.33 9.60
CA GLY A 118 -10.25 0.90 8.80
C GLY A 118 -10.53 -0.36 8.00
N ALA A 119 -11.63 -0.38 7.24
CA ALA A 119 -11.97 -1.46 6.32
C ALA A 119 -10.80 -1.76 5.38
N LEU A 120 -10.56 -3.05 5.09
CA LEU A 120 -9.49 -3.47 4.18
C LEU A 120 -10.00 -3.48 2.75
N TYR A 121 -9.28 -2.81 1.85
CA TYR A 121 -9.62 -2.70 0.43
C TYR A 121 -8.44 -3.11 -0.46
N VAL A 122 -8.79 -3.43 -1.71
CA VAL A 122 -7.87 -3.44 -2.85
C VAL A 122 -8.50 -2.59 -3.95
N VAL A 123 -7.72 -1.73 -4.60
CA VAL A 123 -8.05 -1.15 -5.90
C VAL A 123 -7.15 -1.76 -6.97
N TYR A 124 -7.69 -2.02 -8.16
CA TYR A 124 -6.88 -2.51 -9.29
C TYR A 124 -7.12 -1.73 -10.57
N SER A 125 -6.12 -1.72 -11.46
CA SER A 125 -6.16 -1.05 -12.75
C SER A 125 -5.32 -1.77 -13.81
N ASP A 126 -5.82 -1.79 -15.04
CA ASP A 126 -5.11 -2.34 -16.20
C ASP A 126 -4.30 -1.29 -16.98
N ASN A 127 -4.54 0.00 -16.71
CA ASN A 127 -3.97 1.11 -17.47
C ASN A 127 -3.43 2.25 -16.59
N GLY A 128 -3.66 2.19 -15.27
CA GLY A 128 -3.25 3.21 -14.30
C GLY A 128 -4.08 4.49 -14.31
N THR A 129 -5.17 4.55 -15.08
CA THR A 129 -6.04 5.74 -15.18
C THR A 129 -7.43 5.51 -14.59
N THR A 130 -7.96 4.28 -14.66
CA THR A 130 -9.22 3.90 -14.02
C THR A 130 -8.97 2.78 -13.03
N TRP A 131 -9.41 2.97 -11.80
CA TRP A 131 -9.18 2.07 -10.68
C TRP A 131 -10.50 1.53 -10.16
N THR A 132 -10.58 0.22 -9.93
CA THR A 132 -11.77 -0.47 -9.45
C THR A 132 -11.57 -0.93 -8.01
N PRO A 133 -12.34 -0.39 -7.03
CA PRO A 133 -12.23 -0.80 -5.63
C PRO A 133 -12.99 -2.11 -5.35
N VAL A 134 -12.42 -2.92 -4.45
CA VAL A 134 -13.01 -4.14 -3.91
C VAL A 134 -12.78 -4.16 -2.39
N GLN A 135 -13.85 -4.24 -1.62
CA GLN A 135 -13.76 -4.37 -0.16
C GLN A 135 -13.46 -5.83 0.21
N LEU A 136 -12.36 -6.06 0.93
CA LEU A 136 -11.96 -7.38 1.41
C LEU A 136 -12.57 -7.67 2.79
N ASN A 137 -12.66 -6.64 3.64
CA ASN A 137 -13.27 -6.75 4.96
C ASN A 137 -13.86 -5.40 5.41
N ALA A 138 -15.09 -5.40 5.91
CA ALA A 138 -15.82 -4.17 6.27
C ALA A 138 -15.35 -3.52 7.59
N GLY A 139 -14.61 -4.24 8.43
CA GLY A 139 -14.03 -3.73 9.67
C GLY A 139 -12.51 -3.70 9.64
N PHE A 140 -11.91 -3.27 10.75
CA PHE A 140 -10.46 -3.17 10.83
C PHE A 140 -9.73 -4.52 10.79
N ILE A 141 -8.95 -4.71 9.73
CA ILE A 141 -7.89 -5.71 9.61
C ILE A 141 -6.71 -4.97 8.99
N ARG A 142 -5.58 -4.89 9.69
CA ARG A 142 -4.42 -4.11 9.26
C ARG A 142 -3.89 -4.64 7.93
N ASP A 143 -3.80 -3.77 6.93
CA ASP A 143 -3.06 -4.05 5.71
C ASP A 143 -1.56 -4.15 6.01
N ILE A 144 -0.88 -5.09 5.35
CA ILE A 144 0.55 -5.31 5.54
C ILE A 144 1.26 -5.27 4.20
N GLN A 145 0.87 -6.14 3.28
CA GLN A 145 1.55 -6.25 1.99
C GLN A 145 0.71 -7.00 0.98
N MET A 146 0.79 -6.59 -0.29
CA MET A 146 0.23 -7.33 -1.40
C MET A 146 1.31 -7.91 -2.32
N THR A 147 1.02 -9.06 -2.92
CA THR A 147 1.86 -9.72 -3.93
C THR A 147 1.02 -10.61 -4.84
N GLY A 148 1.64 -11.25 -5.83
CA GLY A 148 0.98 -12.20 -6.71
C GLY A 148 1.86 -13.39 -7.08
N ASP A 149 1.25 -14.36 -7.77
CA ASP A 149 1.95 -15.54 -8.23
C ASP A 149 2.94 -15.21 -9.35
N LEU A 150 4.18 -15.69 -9.21
CA LEU A 150 5.21 -15.57 -10.22
C LEU A 150 5.16 -16.67 -11.28
N GLN A 151 4.33 -17.72 -11.10
CA GLN A 151 4.17 -18.83 -12.04
C GLN A 151 3.12 -18.57 -13.14
N GLY A 152 2.52 -17.37 -13.17
CA GLY A 152 1.63 -16.96 -14.24
C GLY A 152 0.18 -17.40 -14.05
N SER A 153 -0.21 -17.84 -12.84
CA SER A 153 -1.61 -18.20 -12.58
C SER A 153 -2.55 -17.00 -12.51
N GLY A 154 -2.02 -15.76 -12.43
CA GLY A 154 -2.81 -14.55 -12.21
C GLY A 154 -3.44 -14.44 -10.82
N ARG A 155 -2.93 -15.22 -9.84
CA ARG A 155 -3.40 -15.16 -8.45
C ARG A 155 -2.74 -14.01 -7.73
N VAL A 156 -3.49 -13.36 -6.86
CA VAL A 156 -3.04 -12.21 -6.06
C VAL A 156 -3.34 -12.47 -4.60
N TYR A 157 -2.48 -11.98 -3.71
CA TYR A 157 -2.51 -12.25 -2.28
C TYR A 157 -2.32 -10.96 -1.51
N VAL A 158 -3.11 -10.77 -0.45
CA VAL A 158 -2.90 -9.70 0.53
C VAL A 158 -2.62 -10.35 1.88
N ALA A 159 -1.46 -10.05 2.44
CA ALA A 159 -1.12 -10.35 3.81
C ALA A 159 -1.69 -9.24 4.70
N ALA A 160 -2.37 -9.64 5.76
CA ALA A 160 -3.03 -8.73 6.68
C ALA A 160 -3.01 -9.30 8.11
N MET A 161 -3.36 -8.48 9.10
CA MET A 161 -3.40 -8.94 10.49
C MET A 161 -4.63 -8.41 11.23
N ASN A 162 -5.35 -9.32 11.89
CA ASN A 162 -6.26 -8.94 12.94
C ASN A 162 -5.47 -8.62 14.21
N GLU A 163 -5.54 -7.36 14.63
CA GLU A 163 -4.80 -6.84 15.75
C GLU A 163 -5.48 -6.98 17.11
N GLY A 164 -6.70 -7.54 17.16
CA GLY A 164 -7.42 -7.75 18.42
C GLY A 164 -7.78 -6.46 19.17
N GLY A 165 -7.75 -5.31 18.50
CA GLY A 165 -7.90 -3.98 19.12
C GLY A 165 -6.59 -3.36 19.62
N GLY A 166 -5.43 -3.92 19.26
CA GLY A 166 -4.13 -3.34 19.57
C GLY A 166 -3.56 -3.81 20.92
N GLY A 167 -2.60 -3.07 21.45
CA GLY A 167 -1.90 -3.34 22.70
C GLY A 167 -1.27 -4.74 22.75
N LEU A 168 -1.38 -5.40 23.91
CA LEU A 168 -0.90 -6.77 24.13
C LEU A 168 -1.95 -7.85 23.81
N THR A 169 -2.99 -7.52 23.06
CA THR A 169 -4.00 -8.50 22.68
C THR A 169 -3.44 -9.54 21.71
N THR A 170 -4.12 -10.69 21.64
CA THR A 170 -3.75 -11.79 20.75
C THR A 170 -3.98 -11.39 19.29
N ARG A 171 -2.99 -11.67 18.44
CA ARG A 171 -2.92 -11.33 17.03
C ARG A 171 -3.20 -12.56 16.16
N GLN A 172 -3.76 -12.34 14.98
CA GLN A 172 -3.97 -13.39 13.97
C GLN A 172 -3.54 -12.87 12.60
N ASN A 173 -2.58 -13.55 11.98
CA ASN A 173 -2.25 -13.30 10.57
C ASN A 173 -3.35 -13.84 9.69
N VAL A 174 -3.75 -13.08 8.68
CA VAL A 174 -4.79 -13.42 7.72
C VAL A 174 -4.22 -13.24 6.31
N MET A 175 -4.48 -14.21 5.44
CA MET A 175 -4.15 -14.11 4.02
C MET A 175 -5.43 -14.06 3.22
N TYR A 176 -5.57 -13.04 2.39
CA TYR A 176 -6.59 -12.96 1.36
C TYR A 176 -5.98 -13.43 0.03
N ARG A 177 -6.77 -14.15 -0.76
CA ARG A 177 -6.38 -14.63 -2.09
C ARG A 177 -7.49 -14.41 -3.10
N SER A 178 -7.13 -13.86 -4.25
CA SER A 178 -7.96 -13.85 -5.46
C SER A 178 -7.42 -14.84 -6.49
N THR A 179 -8.32 -15.50 -7.21
CA THR A 179 -8.02 -16.39 -8.34
C THR A 179 -8.53 -15.86 -9.68
N ASP A 180 -9.10 -14.64 -9.69
CA ASP A 180 -9.76 -14.02 -10.83
C ASP A 180 -9.28 -12.57 -11.06
N GLY A 181 -8.01 -12.31 -10.74
CA GLY A 181 -7.37 -11.03 -11.03
C GLY A 181 -7.87 -9.88 -10.15
N GLY A 182 -8.22 -10.19 -8.90
CA GLY A 182 -8.61 -9.22 -7.88
C GLY A 182 -10.11 -8.91 -7.81
N VAL A 183 -10.96 -9.61 -8.56
CA VAL A 183 -12.41 -9.35 -8.59
C VAL A 183 -13.11 -9.94 -7.36
N THR A 184 -12.79 -11.18 -7.01
CA THR A 184 -13.29 -11.84 -5.80
C THR A 184 -12.13 -12.35 -4.94
N TRP A 185 -12.38 -12.38 -3.63
CA TRP A 185 -11.37 -12.74 -2.63
C TRP A 185 -11.93 -13.73 -1.62
N ALA A 186 -11.09 -14.68 -1.23
CA ALA A 186 -11.33 -15.54 -0.08
C ALA A 186 -10.20 -15.33 0.94
N SER A 187 -10.53 -15.45 2.22
CA SER A 187 -9.55 -15.29 3.30
C SER A 187 -9.35 -16.59 4.09
N SER A 188 -8.16 -16.69 4.69
CA SER A 188 -7.83 -17.77 5.63
C SER A 188 -6.82 -17.29 6.65
N ASN A 189 -6.83 -17.89 7.84
CA ASN A 189 -5.83 -17.63 8.86
C ASN A 189 -4.48 -18.25 8.44
N ALA A 190 -3.40 -17.46 8.51
CA ALA A 190 -2.04 -17.94 8.31
C ALA A 190 -1.42 -18.35 9.65
N GLY A 191 -1.62 -19.62 10.00
CA GLY A 191 -1.16 -20.19 11.26
C GLY A 191 -2.07 -19.87 12.45
N SER A 192 -1.66 -20.31 13.63
CA SER A 192 -2.37 -20.05 14.88
C SER A 192 -2.25 -18.59 15.30
N SER A 193 -3.15 -18.16 16.17
CA SER A 193 -3.01 -16.87 16.83
C SER A 193 -1.77 -16.84 17.75
N PHE A 194 -1.25 -15.63 18.00
CA PHE A 194 -0.02 -15.41 18.74
C PHE A 194 -0.10 -14.14 19.58
N GLN A 195 0.70 -14.04 20.65
CA GLN A 195 0.73 -12.83 21.48
C GLN A 195 1.39 -11.67 20.75
N ALA A 196 0.96 -10.44 21.01
CA ALA A 196 1.61 -9.26 20.46
C ALA A 196 3.10 -9.17 20.86
N PRO A 197 3.97 -8.64 19.99
CA PRO A 197 5.38 -8.43 20.34
C PRO A 197 5.52 -7.24 21.28
N GLY A 198 5.60 -7.50 22.59
CA GLY A 198 5.77 -6.47 23.61
C GLY A 198 5.71 -7.02 25.03
N ARG A 199 6.05 -6.18 26.02
CA ARG A 199 5.93 -6.50 27.46
C ARG A 199 4.89 -5.65 28.19
N THR A 200 4.62 -4.46 27.68
CA THR A 200 3.63 -3.51 28.21
C THR A 200 2.96 -2.78 27.05
N THR A 201 1.84 -2.11 27.31
CA THR A 201 1.30 -1.10 26.38
C THR A 201 2.10 0.19 26.50
N CYS A 202 2.24 0.93 25.40
CA CYS A 202 2.90 2.23 25.42
C CYS A 202 2.04 3.27 26.16
N THR A 203 2.65 4.09 27.03
CA THR A 203 1.94 5.10 27.84
C THR A 203 1.29 6.19 26.97
N ALA A 204 1.97 6.62 25.91
CA ALA A 204 1.48 7.67 25.01
C ALA A 204 0.32 7.21 24.11
N ASN A 205 0.25 5.90 23.81
CA ASN A 205 -0.83 5.31 23.01
C ASN A 205 -0.92 3.81 23.30
N SER A 206 -1.97 3.41 24.02
CA SER A 206 -2.18 2.02 24.45
C SER A 206 -2.48 1.05 23.32
N TYR A 207 -2.74 1.54 22.11
CA TYR A 207 -2.86 0.73 20.91
C TYR A 207 -1.55 0.03 20.52
N PHE A 208 -0.40 0.60 20.89
CA PHE A 208 0.90 0.01 20.57
C PHE A 208 1.47 -0.76 21.75
N ALA A 209 2.12 -1.89 21.43
CA ALA A 209 2.91 -2.66 22.36
C ALA A 209 4.33 -2.06 22.46
N CYS A 210 4.86 -1.99 23.67
CA CYS A 210 6.19 -1.48 23.97
C CYS A 210 7.05 -2.57 24.65
N MET A 211 8.33 -2.66 24.27
CA MET A 211 9.27 -3.61 24.86
C MET A 211 9.79 -3.14 26.23
N PHE A 212 10.04 -1.85 26.35
CA PHE A 212 10.46 -1.17 27.57
C PHE A 212 9.41 -0.11 27.85
N GLY A 213 8.90 -0.05 29.09
CA GLY A 213 7.95 1.01 29.47
C GLY A 213 8.62 2.37 29.24
N THR A 214 8.07 3.18 28.36
CA THR A 214 8.51 4.56 28.22
C THR A 214 7.81 5.37 29.32
N ASN A 215 8.60 5.83 30.29
CA ASN A 215 8.20 6.95 31.15
C ASN A 215 8.03 8.20 30.30
#